data_AF-X1LJT5-F1
#
_entry.id   AF-X1LJT5-F1
#
_cell.length_a   1.000
_cell.length_b   1.000
_cell.length_c   1.000
_cell.angle_alpha   90.00
_cell.angle_beta   90.00
_cell.angle_gamma   90.00
#
_symmetry.space_group_name_H-M   'P 1'
#
loop_
_entity.id
_entity.type
_entity.pdbx_description
1 polymer ?
#
loop_
_entity_poly.entity_id
_entity_poly.type
_entity_poly.pdbx_seq_one_letter_code
_entity_poly.pdbx_strand_id
1 'polypeptide(L)' 'MIRPIDLLRQGRKEELWQMCCGFIDLSLEQFMDIQKRLLLEQIELLKNCELGRKVMRGAMPETVEEFREQVP' A
#
# COMPACT_ATOMS: atom_id res chain seq x y z
N MET A 1 22.13 -6.48 8.15
CA MET A 1 20.78 -5.96 8.43
C MET A 1 20.51 -6.16 9.91
N ILE A 2 20.12 -5.11 10.64
CA ILE A 2 19.75 -5.23 12.07
C ILE A 2 18.46 -6.04 12.17
N ARG A 3 18.38 -7.02 13.07
CA ARG A 3 17.16 -7.80 13.27
C ARG A 3 16.38 -7.28 14.48
N PRO A 4 15.05 -7.45 14.52
CA PRO A 4 14.22 -7.03 15.67
C PRO A 4 14.72 -7.58 17.02
N ILE A 5 15.18 -8.84 17.04
CA ILE A 5 15.72 -9.46 18.27
C ILE A 5 16.97 -8.75 18.80
N ASP A 6 17.78 -8.17 17.92
CA ASP A 6 19.00 -7.46 18.31
C ASP A 6 18.62 -6.12 18.99
N LEU A 7 17.60 -5.42 18.49
CA LEU A 7 17.04 -4.20 19.11
C LEU A 7 16.36 -4.49 20.45
N LEU A 8 15.60 -5.59 20.52
CA LEU A 8 14.94 -6.03 21.76
C LEU A 8 15.97 -6.30 22.87
N ARG A 9 17.05 -7.02 22.55
CA ARG A 9 18.14 -7.30 23.50
C ARG A 9 18.89 -6.05 23.94
N GLN A 10 18.98 -5.04 23.07
CA GLN A 10 19.59 -3.74 23.38
C GLN A 10 18.64 -2.78 24.13
N GLY A 11 17.39 -3.17 24.36
CA GLY A 11 16.39 -2.30 25.01
C GLY A 11 15.94 -1.10 24.15
N ARG A 12 16.24 -1.10 22.84
CA ARG A 12 15.92 -0.01 21.90
C ARG A 12 14.46 -0.09 21.45
N LYS A 13 13.55 0.21 22.39
CA LYS A 13 12.11 0.02 22.23
C LYS A 13 11.51 0.85 21.10
N GLU A 14 11.91 2.12 20.98
CA GLU A 14 11.36 3.01 19.93
C GLU A 14 11.73 2.51 18.54
N GLU A 15 12.98 2.15 18.32
CA GLU A 15 13.43 1.65 17.02
C GLU A 15 12.82 0.29 16.69
N LEU A 16 12.67 -0.58 17.71
CA LEU A 16 11.96 -1.83 17.55
C LEU A 16 10.49 -1.60 17.16
N TRP A 17 9.84 -0.64 17.81
CA TRP A 17 8.47 -0.25 17.49
C TRP A 17 8.37 0.30 16.08
N GLN A 18 9.19 1.28 15.70
CA GLN A 18 9.17 1.83 14.34
C GLN A 18 9.43 0.76 13.28
N MET A 19 10.36 -0.17 13.53
CA MET A 19 10.68 -1.26 12.61
C MET A 19 9.53 -2.25 12.40
N CYS A 20 8.77 -2.57 13.45
CA CYS A 20 7.73 -3.63 13.40
C CYS A 20 6.30 -3.09 13.30
N CYS A 21 6.04 -1.94 13.91
CA CYS A 21 4.72 -1.39 14.20
C CYS A 21 4.59 0.09 13.79
N GLY A 22 5.62 0.73 13.23
CA GLY A 22 5.59 2.18 12.93
C GLY A 22 4.46 2.60 11.98
N PHE A 23 3.88 1.66 11.22
CA PHE A 23 2.69 1.91 10.41
C PHE A 23 1.46 2.32 11.24
N ILE A 24 1.41 1.97 12.53
CA ILE A 24 0.30 2.32 13.44
C ILE A 24 0.33 3.80 13.79
N ASP A 25 1.51 4.42 13.77
CA ASP A 25 1.69 5.83 14.14
C ASP A 25 1.42 6.79 12.97
N LEU A 26 1.09 6.25 11.78
CA LEU A 26 0.78 7.07 10.62
C LEU A 26 -0.47 7.91 10.89
N SER A 27 -0.39 9.19 10.55
CA SER A 27 -1.59 10.00 10.45
C SER A 27 -2.51 9.46 9.35
N LEU A 28 -3.80 9.77 9.42
CA LEU A 28 -4.74 9.38 8.37
C LEU A 28 -4.30 9.88 6.99
N GLU A 29 -3.73 11.08 6.91
CA GLU A 29 -3.21 11.66 5.67
C GLU A 29 -2.05 10.82 5.10
N GLN A 30 -1.03 10.55 5.92
CA GLN A 30 0.12 9.73 5.52
C GLN A 30 -0.31 8.31 5.11
N PHE A 31 -1.24 7.72 5.86
CA PHE A 31 -1.80 6.42 5.52
C PHE A 31 -2.50 6.46 4.17
N MET A 32 -3.35 7.46 3.92
CA MET A 32 -4.08 7.61 2.67
C MET A 32 -3.16 7.85 1.47
N ASP A 33 -2.06 8.57 1.64
CA ASP A 33 -1.05 8.74 0.58
C ASP A 33 -0.43 7.40 0.17
N ILE A 34 -0.09 6.56 1.15
CA ILE A 34 0.40 5.20 0.91
C ILE A 34 -0.68 4.36 0.20
N GLN A 35 -1.93 4.38 0.69
CA GLN A 35 -3.02 3.60 0.10
C GLN A 35 -3.30 3.99 -1.35
N LYS A 36 -3.33 5.30 -1.67
CA LYS A 36 -3.55 5.78 -3.05
C LYS A 36 -2.44 5.32 -3.98
N ARG A 37 -1.17 5.46 -3.58
CA ARG A 37 -0.03 5.00 -4.38
C ARG A 37 -0.09 3.50 -4.62
N LEU A 38 -0.31 2.70 -3.56
CA LEU A 38 -0.42 1.24 -3.67
C LEU A 38 -1.59 0.83 -4.58
N LEU A 39 -2.74 1.49 -4.48
CA LEU A 39 -3.89 1.20 -5.34
C LEU A 39 -3.56 1.45 -6.82
N LEU A 40 -2.91 2.56 -7.15
CA LEU A 40 -2.49 2.83 -8.53
C LEU A 40 -1.50 1.78 -9.05
N GLU A 41 -0.53 1.35 -8.22
CA GLU A 41 0.37 0.24 -8.57
C GLU A 41 -0.41 -1.05 -8.85
N GLN A 42 -1.45 -1.36 -8.06
CA GLN A 42 -2.30 -2.55 -8.31
C GLN A 42 -3.12 -2.42 -9.59
N ILE A 43 -3.68 -1.23 -9.86
CA ILE A 43 -4.42 -0.96 -11.09
C ILE A 43 -3.52 -1.23 -12.32
N GLU A 44 -2.27 -0.75 -12.31
CA GLU A 44 -1.31 -1.02 -13.39
C GLU A 44 -1.05 -2.52 -13.58
N LEU A 45 -0.95 -3.30 -12.50
CA LEU A 45 -0.83 -4.76 -12.61
C LEU A 45 -2.10 -5.39 -13.21
N LEU A 46 -3.29 -4.92 -12.81
CA LEU A 46 -4.57 -5.43 -13.31
C LEU A 46 -4.79 -5.14 -14.79
N LYS A 47 -4.35 -3.98 -15.30
CA LYS A 47 -4.40 -3.64 -16.74
C LYS A 47 -3.68 -4.68 -17.60
N ASN A 48 -2.62 -5.28 -17.03
CA ASN A 48 -1.75 -6.22 -17.70
C ASN A 48 -2.14 -7.69 -17.54
N CYS A 49 -3.18 -8.02 -16.75
CA CYS A 49 -3.66 -9.39 -16.58
C CYS A 49 -5.08 -9.59 -17.14
N GLU A 50 -5.35 -10.78 -17.69
CA GLU A 50 -6.63 -11.08 -18.33
C GLU A 50 -7.82 -10.92 -17.38
N LEU A 51 -7.66 -11.39 -16.13
CA LEU A 51 -8.68 -11.24 -15.10
C LEU A 51 -8.97 -9.77 -14.80
N GLY A 52 -7.92 -8.95 -14.64
CA GLY A 52 -8.06 -7.52 -14.36
C GLY A 52 -8.79 -6.79 -15.48
N ARG A 53 -8.48 -7.08 -16.74
CA ARG A 53 -9.24 -6.53 -17.89
C ARG A 53 -10.72 -6.92 -17.86
N LYS A 54 -11.05 -8.15 -17.45
CA LYS A 54 -12.46 -8.58 -17.29
C LYS A 54 -13.15 -7.86 -16.14
N VAL A 55 -12.50 -7.76 -14.98
CA VAL A 55 -13.02 -7.05 -13.79
C VAL A 55 -13.27 -5.58 -14.12
N MET A 56 -12.32 -4.92 -14.79
CA MET A 56 -12.43 -3.51 -15.19
C MET A 56 -13.25 -3.31 -16.46
N ARG A 57 -13.86 -4.36 -17.04
CA ARG A 57 -14.63 -4.31 -18.30
C ARG A 57 -13.89 -3.63 -19.46
N GLY A 58 -12.57 -3.78 -19.50
CA GLY A 58 -11.70 -3.16 -20.50
C GLY A 58 -11.33 -1.70 -20.23
N ALA A 59 -11.83 -1.08 -19.15
CA ALA A 59 -11.38 0.24 -18.71
C ALA A 59 -9.90 0.23 -18.30
N MET A 60 -9.24 1.38 -18.47
CA MET A 60 -7.82 1.57 -18.18
C MET A 60 -7.61 2.83 -17.31
N PRO A 61 -8.21 2.90 -16.10
CA PRO A 61 -8.17 4.10 -15.27
C PRO A 61 -6.73 4.46 -14.86
N GLU A 62 -6.39 5.74 -14.90
CA GLU A 62 -5.07 6.27 -14.50
C GLU A 62 -5.12 6.97 -13.14
N THR A 63 -6.33 7.23 -12.64
CA THR A 63 -6.56 7.85 -11.33
C THR A 63 -7.45 6.98 -10.44
N VAL A 64 -7.42 7.25 -9.13
CA VAL A 64 -8.30 6.56 -8.17
C VAL A 64 -9.77 6.94 -8.42
N GLU A 65 -10.00 8.18 -8.84
CA GLU A 65 -11.31 8.73 -9.18
C GLU A 65 -11.90 8.02 -10.39
N GLU A 66 -11.14 7.90 -11.50
CA GLU A 66 -11.56 7.13 -12.67
C GLU A 66 -11.82 5.67 -12.33
N PHE A 67 -10.96 5.06 -11.51
CA PHE A 67 -11.15 3.68 -11.07
C PHE A 67 -12.49 3.51 -10.35
N ARG A 68 -12.84 4.42 -9.45
CA ARG A 68 -14.11 4.39 -8.72
C ARG A 68 -15.34 4.62 -9.61
N GLU A 69 -15.20 5.42 -10.66
CA GLU A 69 -16.29 5.72 -11.59
C GLU A 69 -16.52 4.60 -12.61
N GLN A 70 -15.44 3.96 -13.08
CA GLN A 70 -15.47 3.06 -14.23
C GLN A 70 -15.49 1.57 -13.86
N VAL A 71 -14.95 1.21 -12.70
CA VAL A 71 -14.88 -0.18 -12.24
C VAL A 71 -16.06 -0.46 -11.30
N PRO A 72 -16.92 -1.47 -11.60
CA PRO A 72 -18.16 -1.74 -10.89
C PRO A 72 -17.99 -2.32 -9.48
#